data_AF-A0A9D4DXR9-F1
#
_entry.id   AF-A0A9D4DXR9-F1
#
_cell.length_a   1.000
_cell.length_b   1.000
_cell.length_c   1.000
_cell.angle_alpha   90.00
_cell.angle_beta   90.00
_cell.angle_gamma   90.00
#
_symmetry.space_group_name_H-M   'P 1'
#
loop_
_entity.id
_entity.type
_entity.pdbx_description
1 polymer ?
#
loop_
_entity_poly.entity_id
_entity_poly.type
_entity_poly.pdbx_seq_one_letter_code
_entity_poly.pdbx_strand_id
1 'polypeptide(L)'
;MAPFNDVDCPGCKMRYSLAKGGCMHFTCPQCGFQFCSGCQQAFHKDGTCKLLRSCQAKGLHCHHPRDCFYYLRDNDVPQLQKLLKNHKVAFNTDPPETQADRAHCFVMEQKESGVQKKDEACGNETSPGMAGLCSNHYKEYLVSLINKNKIDPIEIMDMDALKILIERDEKQMPPLNKNETEAAYRKRIEKFIKDKLKLHR
;
A
#
# COMPACT_ATOMS: atom_id res chain seq x y z
N MET A 1 11.01 16.84 4.19
CA MET A 1 10.79 16.68 2.74
C MET A 1 9.98 15.40 2.53
N ALA A 2 8.73 15.49 2.07
CA ALA A 2 8.02 14.30 1.62
C ALA A 2 8.74 13.81 0.34
N PRO A 3 9.36 12.62 0.34
CA PRO A 3 10.15 12.20 -0.80
C PRO A 3 9.18 11.91 -1.95
N PHE A 4 9.49 12.48 -3.11
CA PHE A 4 8.98 11.97 -4.38
C PHE A 4 9.29 10.47 -4.39
N ASN A 5 8.26 9.63 -4.39
CA ASN A 5 8.47 8.18 -4.49
C ASN A 5 8.82 7.92 -5.95
N ASP A 6 10.13 7.90 -6.25
CA ASP A 6 10.61 7.44 -7.54
C ASP A 6 10.11 6.01 -7.77
N VAL A 7 9.55 5.78 -8.95
CA VAL A 7 9.05 4.49 -9.38
C VAL A 7 9.93 3.96 -10.50
N ASP A 8 10.43 2.75 -10.34
CA ASP A 8 11.13 2.03 -11.38
C ASP A 8 10.14 1.17 -12.15
N CYS A 9 10.18 1.25 -13.48
CA CYS A 9 9.46 0.28 -14.28
C CYS A 9 10.09 -1.11 -14.09
N PRO A 10 9.35 -2.12 -13.61
CA PRO A 10 9.88 -3.47 -13.47
C PRO A 10 10.22 -4.10 -14.84
N GLY A 11 9.58 -3.65 -15.92
CA GLY A 11 9.81 -4.12 -17.29
C GLY A 11 11.09 -3.58 -17.94
N CYS A 12 11.32 -2.26 -17.95
CA CYS A 12 12.49 -1.64 -18.63
C CYS A 12 13.49 -0.95 -17.71
N LYS A 13 13.25 -0.95 -16.38
CA LYS A 13 14.08 -0.30 -15.34
C LYS A 13 14.21 1.21 -15.43
N MET A 14 13.47 1.87 -16.33
CA MET A 14 13.39 3.32 -16.36
C MET A 14 12.79 3.85 -15.05
N ARG A 15 13.43 4.88 -14.49
CA ARG A 15 12.99 5.57 -13.28
C ARG A 15 12.11 6.77 -13.64
N TYR A 16 11.01 6.93 -12.93
CA TYR A 16 10.09 8.06 -13.05
C TYR A 16 9.88 8.70 -11.70
N SER A 17 10.02 10.03 -11.63
CA SER A 17 9.49 10.78 -10.51
C SER A 17 7.99 10.97 -10.76
N LEU A 18 7.16 10.13 -10.13
CA LEU A 18 5.72 10.25 -10.26
C LEU A 18 5.25 11.48 -9.48
N ALA A 19 4.56 12.38 -10.17
CA ALA A 19 3.59 13.22 -9.49
C ALA A 19 2.54 12.29 -8.89
N LYS A 20 2.27 12.43 -7.59
CA LYS A 20 1.38 11.51 -6.87
C LYS A 20 -0.06 11.71 -7.35
N GLY A 21 -0.88 10.68 -7.27
CA GLY A 21 -2.27 10.74 -7.71
C GLY A 21 -3.06 9.57 -7.14
N GLY A 22 -4.38 9.58 -7.33
CA GLY A 22 -5.26 8.58 -6.71
C GLY A 22 -5.14 7.15 -7.28
N CYS A 23 -4.58 6.98 -8.48
CA CYS A 23 -4.53 5.68 -9.15
C CYS A 23 -3.19 4.97 -8.96
N MET A 24 -3.23 3.73 -8.48
CA MET A 24 -2.05 2.87 -8.33
C MET A 24 -1.64 2.16 -9.62
N HIS A 25 -2.50 2.15 -10.64
CA HIS A 25 -2.21 1.55 -11.94
C HIS A 25 -1.37 2.52 -12.77
N PHE A 26 -0.12 2.15 -13.02
CA PHE A 26 0.80 2.93 -13.83
C PHE A 26 1.15 2.19 -15.11
N THR A 27 1.05 2.88 -16.25
CA THR A 27 1.51 2.38 -17.55
C THR A 27 2.84 3.05 -17.87
N CYS A 28 3.92 2.27 -18.00
CA CYS A 28 5.22 2.77 -18.38
C CYS A 28 5.16 3.42 -19.78
N PRO A 29 5.46 4.71 -19.94
CA PRO A 29 5.42 5.36 -21.25
C PRO A 29 6.54 4.87 -22.19
N GLN A 30 7.61 4.27 -21.65
CA GLN A 30 8.73 3.79 -22.47
C GLN A 30 8.51 2.38 -23.05
N CYS A 31 7.90 1.46 -22.30
CA CYS A 31 7.72 0.07 -22.76
C CYS A 31 6.28 -0.44 -22.72
N GLY A 32 5.31 0.39 -22.28
CA GLY A 32 3.90 0.02 -22.16
C GLY A 32 3.57 -0.95 -21.02
N PHE A 33 4.56 -1.36 -20.22
CA PHE A 33 4.32 -2.28 -19.09
C PHE A 33 3.41 -1.65 -18.05
N GLN A 34 2.34 -2.36 -17.67
CA GLN A 34 1.34 -1.92 -16.69
C GLN A 34 1.63 -2.55 -15.33
N PHE A 35 1.79 -1.75 -14.29
CA PHE A 35 2.16 -2.22 -12.96
C PHE A 35 1.60 -1.34 -11.84
N CYS A 36 1.60 -1.88 -10.63
CA CYS A 36 1.23 -1.13 -9.43
C CYS A 36 2.38 -0.23 -8.97
N SER A 37 2.16 1.08 -8.84
CA SER A 37 3.18 2.00 -8.32
C SER A 37 3.64 1.72 -6.88
N GLY A 38 2.85 0.98 -6.09
CA GLY A 38 3.12 0.69 -4.69
C GLY A 38 3.85 -0.62 -4.42
N CYS A 39 3.64 -1.66 -5.25
CA CYS A 39 4.31 -2.96 -5.09
C CYS A 39 5.04 -3.46 -6.34
N GLN A 40 4.98 -2.72 -7.44
CA GLN A 40 5.61 -3.04 -8.73
C GLN A 40 5.13 -4.35 -9.38
N GLN A 41 4.08 -4.96 -8.86
CA GLN A 41 3.45 -6.14 -9.44
C GLN A 41 2.71 -5.77 -10.73
N ALA A 42 2.71 -6.71 -11.68
CA ALA A 42 2.12 -6.51 -12.99
C ALA A 42 0.58 -6.42 -12.90
N PHE A 43 0.00 -5.58 -13.76
CA PHE A 43 -1.41 -5.70 -14.09
C PHE A 43 -1.59 -6.75 -15.19
N HIS A 44 -2.61 -7.57 -15.02
CA HIS A 44 -3.00 -8.63 -15.93
C HIS A 44 -4.34 -8.30 -16.55
N LYS A 45 -4.42 -8.46 -17.87
CA LYS A 45 -5.67 -8.35 -18.62
C LYS A 45 -6.48 -9.64 -18.50
N ASP A 46 -7.76 -9.55 -18.85
CA ASP A 46 -8.74 -10.64 -18.86
C ASP A 46 -8.16 -11.91 -19.51
N GLY A 47 -8.24 -13.02 -18.80
CA GLY A 47 -7.76 -14.33 -19.29
C GLY A 47 -6.24 -14.52 -19.34
N THR A 48 -5.42 -13.50 -19.06
CA THR A 48 -3.95 -13.62 -19.10
C THR A 48 -3.35 -14.12 -17.79
N CYS A 49 -3.97 -13.82 -16.65
CA CYS A 49 -3.48 -14.28 -15.36
C CYS A 49 -3.92 -15.72 -15.07
N LYS A 50 -2.94 -16.57 -14.73
CA LYS A 50 -3.13 -17.98 -14.36
C LYS A 50 -2.72 -18.27 -12.92
N LEU A 51 -2.49 -17.22 -12.11
CA LEU A 51 -1.98 -17.37 -10.75
C LEU A 51 -2.99 -18.05 -9.83
N LEU A 52 -4.25 -17.61 -9.89
CA LEU A 52 -5.37 -18.13 -9.11
C LEU A 52 -6.53 -18.48 -10.03
N ARG A 53 -7.39 -19.41 -9.63
CA ARG A 53 -8.56 -19.81 -10.44
C ARG A 53 -9.52 -18.64 -10.63
N SER A 54 -9.70 -17.84 -9.59
CA SER A 54 -10.56 -16.65 -9.56
C SER A 54 -10.09 -15.51 -10.46
N CYS A 55 -8.85 -15.52 -10.95
CA CYS A 55 -8.34 -14.48 -11.85
C CYS A 55 -9.15 -14.35 -13.15
N GLN A 56 -9.73 -15.46 -13.63
CA GLN A 56 -10.47 -15.51 -14.88
C GLN A 56 -11.69 -14.58 -14.91
N ALA A 57 -12.25 -14.25 -13.74
CA ALA A 57 -13.45 -13.43 -13.62
C ALA A 57 -13.17 -11.97 -13.20
N LYS A 58 -11.91 -11.56 -13.02
CA LYS A 58 -11.56 -10.27 -12.39
C LYS A 58 -11.35 -9.10 -13.36
N GLY A 59 -11.38 -9.34 -14.65
CA GLY A 59 -11.02 -8.31 -15.62
C GLY A 59 -9.54 -7.90 -15.52
N LEU A 60 -9.25 -6.61 -15.72
CA LEU A 60 -7.96 -6.00 -15.44
C LEU A 60 -7.66 -5.99 -13.94
N HIS A 61 -6.63 -6.71 -13.48
CA HIS A 61 -6.30 -6.82 -12.07
C HIS A 61 -4.80 -6.96 -11.79
N CYS A 62 -4.39 -6.71 -10.55
CA CYS A 62 -3.03 -6.89 -10.06
C CYS A 62 -3.05 -7.72 -8.77
N HIS A 63 -2.02 -8.54 -8.57
CA HIS A 63 -1.83 -9.32 -7.35
C HIS A 63 -0.97 -8.53 -6.36
N HIS A 64 -1.63 -7.82 -5.44
CA HIS A 64 -0.93 -7.02 -4.45
C HIS A 64 -0.48 -7.88 -3.26
N PRO A 65 0.76 -7.72 -2.76
CA PRO A 65 1.14 -8.25 -1.46
C PRO A 65 0.43 -7.47 -0.34
N ARG A 66 0.33 -8.07 0.85
CA ARG A 66 -0.41 -7.49 1.98
C ARG A 66 0.14 -6.18 2.54
N ASP A 67 1.41 -5.88 2.26
CA ASP A 67 2.09 -4.62 2.61
C ASP A 67 2.01 -3.56 1.49
N CYS A 68 1.31 -3.86 0.38
CA CYS A 68 1.05 -2.86 -0.63
C CYS A 68 0.11 -1.76 -0.11
N PHE A 69 0.38 -0.51 -0.51
CA PHE A 69 -0.50 0.63 -0.25
C PHE A 69 -1.95 0.40 -0.73
N TYR A 70 -2.15 -0.42 -1.77
CA TYR A 70 -3.48 -0.82 -2.22
C TYR A 70 -4.37 -1.35 -1.08
N TYR A 71 -3.80 -2.11 -0.15
CA TYR A 71 -4.51 -2.60 1.04
C TYR A 71 -4.35 -1.66 2.23
N LEU A 72 -3.13 -1.18 2.49
CA LEU A 72 -2.83 -0.41 3.70
C LEU A 72 -3.45 1.00 3.70
N ARG A 73 -3.91 1.52 2.56
CA ARG A 73 -4.65 2.79 2.48
C ARG A 73 -5.99 2.75 3.23
N ASP A 74 -6.55 1.55 3.41
CA ASP A 74 -7.84 1.36 4.09
C ASP A 74 -7.66 1.33 5.62
N ASN A 75 -6.44 1.16 6.13
CA ASN A 75 -6.15 1.25 7.57
C ASN A 75 -6.25 2.68 8.08
N ASP A 76 -6.62 2.83 9.35
CA ASP A 76 -6.59 4.14 9.99
C ASP A 76 -5.15 4.58 10.28
N VAL A 77 -4.92 5.90 10.25
CA VAL A 77 -3.62 6.49 10.56
C VAL A 77 -3.03 6.00 11.90
N PRO A 78 -3.80 5.95 13.01
CA PRO A 78 -3.27 5.43 14.28
C PRO A 78 -2.83 3.96 14.22
N GLN A 79 -3.48 3.12 13.40
CA GLN A 79 -3.07 1.72 13.24
C GLN A 79 -1.71 1.61 12.53
N LEU A 80 -1.51 2.36 11.45
CA LEU A 80 -0.24 2.40 10.72
C LEU A 80 0.89 2.99 11.59
N GLN A 81 0.60 4.05 12.35
CA GLN A 81 1.54 4.61 13.32
C GLN A 81 1.88 3.62 14.44
N LYS A 82 0.90 2.90 14.97
CA LYS A 82 1.13 1.85 15.99
C LYS A 82 2.07 0.76 15.45
N LEU A 83 1.88 0.34 14.21
CA LEU A 83 2.76 -0.62 13.56
C LEU A 83 4.21 -0.10 13.49
N LEU A 84 4.43 1.14 13.06
CA LEU A 84 5.76 1.76 13.04
C LEU A 84 6.37 1.89 14.44
N LYS A 85 5.57 2.31 15.44
CA LYS A 85 6.00 2.42 16.85
C LYS A 85 6.46 1.07 17.42
N ASN A 86 5.69 0.00 17.17
CA ASN A 86 6.03 -1.36 17.63
C ASN A 86 7.39 -1.81 17.10
N HIS A 87 7.75 -1.38 15.89
CA HIS A 87 9.02 -1.69 15.24
C HIS A 87 10.09 -0.59 15.44
N LYS A 88 9.83 0.38 16.32
CA LYS A 88 10.75 1.48 16.67
C LYS A 88 11.19 2.32 15.46
N VAL A 89 10.32 2.43 14.44
CA VAL A 89 10.56 3.28 13.27
C VAL A 89 10.00 4.67 13.53
N ALA A 90 10.87 5.68 13.43
CA ALA A 90 10.47 7.08 13.55
C ALA A 90 9.65 7.53 12.33
N PHE A 91 8.67 8.39 12.57
CA PHE A 91 7.86 9.05 11.54
C PHE A 91 7.50 10.46 11.99
N ASN A 92 7.25 11.35 11.05
CA ASN A 92 6.92 12.74 11.33
C ASN A 92 5.44 12.89 11.62
N THR A 93 5.10 13.69 12.62
CA THR A 93 3.72 14.10 12.95
C THR A 93 3.50 15.59 12.74
N ASP A 94 4.56 16.38 12.85
CA ASP A 94 4.54 17.83 12.69
C ASP A 94 4.96 18.22 11.27
N PRO A 95 4.34 19.27 10.70
CA PRO A 95 4.74 19.78 9.40
C PRO A 95 6.19 20.29 9.45
N PRO A 96 6.94 20.24 8.33
CA PRO A 96 8.24 20.88 8.23
C PRO A 96 8.14 22.38 8.56
N GLU A 97 9.15 22.95 9.23
CA GLU A 97 9.16 24.39 9.57
C GLU A 97 9.05 25.29 8.33
N THR A 98 9.58 24.82 7.19
CA THR A 98 9.55 25.51 5.90
C THR A 98 8.17 25.50 5.23
N GLN A 99 7.19 24.78 5.77
CA GLN A 99 5.85 24.71 5.20
C GLN A 99 5.03 25.95 5.61
N ALA A 100 4.80 26.85 4.64
CA ALA A 100 4.05 28.09 4.83
C ALA A 100 2.55 27.82 5.06
N ASP A 101 1.92 27.04 4.19
CA ASP A 101 0.53 26.62 4.34
C ASP A 101 0.45 25.29 5.09
N ARG A 102 -0.02 25.34 6.33
CA ARG A 102 -0.21 24.16 7.20
C ARG A 102 -1.63 23.61 7.19
N ALA A 103 -2.54 24.23 6.44
CA ALA A 103 -3.92 23.79 6.30
C ALA A 103 -4.09 22.83 5.12
N HIS A 104 -3.33 23.02 4.04
CA HIS A 104 -3.48 22.24 2.81
C HIS A 104 -2.25 21.40 2.46
N CYS A 105 -2.50 20.24 1.85
CA CYS A 105 -1.47 19.30 1.46
C CYS A 105 -0.66 19.80 0.26
N PHE A 106 0.65 19.88 0.43
CA PHE A 106 1.60 20.41 -0.56
C PHE A 106 2.15 19.36 -1.54
N VAL A 107 1.70 18.11 -1.46
CA VAL A 107 2.17 17.05 -2.36
C VAL A 107 1.78 17.39 -3.79
N MET A 108 2.76 17.39 -4.70
CA MET A 108 2.51 17.67 -6.12
C MET A 108 1.86 16.47 -6.80
N GLU A 109 0.75 16.73 -7.48
CA GLU A 109 -0.03 15.79 -8.25
C GLU A 109 -0.17 16.26 -9.70
N GLN A 110 -0.17 15.33 -10.65
CA GLN A 110 -0.45 15.67 -12.04
C GLN A 110 -1.96 15.58 -12.26
N LYS A 111 -2.64 16.72 -12.20
CA LYS A 111 -4.10 16.82 -12.37
C LYS A 111 -4.45 16.98 -13.85
N GLU A 112 -5.55 16.35 -14.25
CA GLU A 112 -6.11 16.49 -15.60
C GLU A 112 -7.15 17.62 -15.59
N SER A 113 -6.84 18.73 -16.25
CA SER A 113 -7.77 19.84 -16.50
C SER A 113 -8.14 19.84 -17.98
N GLY A 114 -9.19 19.11 -18.33
CA GLY A 114 -9.57 18.86 -19.71
C GLY A 114 -8.51 18.03 -20.43
N VAL A 115 -7.90 18.57 -21.48
CA VAL A 115 -6.84 17.89 -22.26
C VAL A 115 -5.43 18.16 -21.68
N GLN A 116 -5.29 19.15 -20.79
CA GLN A 116 -3.99 19.53 -20.25
C GLN A 116 -3.71 18.81 -18.93
N LYS A 117 -2.51 18.23 -18.84
CA LYS A 117 -1.93 17.71 -17.61
C LYS A 117 -1.11 18.82 -16.97
N LYS A 118 -1.42 19.18 -15.73
CA LYS A 118 -0.70 20.21 -14.97
C LYS A 118 -0.29 19.65 -13.62
N ASP A 119 0.94 19.98 -13.23
CA ASP A 119 1.44 19.66 -11.89
C ASP A 119 0.94 20.72 -10.91
N GLU A 120 0.08 20.30 -10.00
CA GLU A 120 -0.56 21.16 -9.01
C GLU A 120 -0.48 20.52 -7.64
N ALA A 121 -0.48 21.33 -6.58
CA ALA A 121 -0.55 20.80 -5.23
C ALA A 121 -1.87 20.02 -5.04
N CYS A 122 -1.81 18.95 -4.25
CA CYS A 122 -2.95 18.16 -3.83
C CYS A 122 -4.07 19.07 -3.31
N GLY A 123 -3.73 19.97 -2.39
CA GLY A 123 -4.65 20.99 -1.89
C GLY A 123 -5.69 20.49 -0.91
N ASN A 124 -5.78 19.18 -0.66
CA ASN A 124 -6.68 18.60 0.33
C ASN A 124 -6.32 19.05 1.75
N GLU A 125 -7.34 19.15 2.60
CA GLU A 125 -7.18 19.52 4.00
C GLU A 125 -6.24 18.55 4.74
N THR A 126 -5.47 19.14 5.65
CA THR A 126 -4.55 18.44 6.54
C THR A 126 -5.09 18.46 7.96
N SER A 127 -4.63 17.52 8.78
CA SER A 127 -5.02 17.44 10.18
C SER A 127 -3.78 17.40 11.08
N PRO A 128 -3.89 17.87 12.34
CA PRO A 128 -2.81 17.75 13.31
C PRO A 128 -2.31 16.30 13.43
N GLY A 129 -0.99 16.13 13.55
CA GLY A 129 -0.35 14.81 13.64
C GLY A 129 -0.10 14.10 12.31
N MET A 130 -0.43 14.73 11.17
CA MET A 130 -0.24 14.19 9.81
C MET A 130 0.88 14.88 9.01
N ALA A 131 1.84 15.52 9.70
CA ALA A 131 3.02 16.12 9.09
C ALA A 131 2.73 17.13 7.96
N GLY A 132 1.60 17.84 8.04
CA GLY A 132 1.17 18.78 6.99
C GLY A 132 0.73 18.10 5.68
N LEU A 133 0.38 16.82 5.74
CA LEU A 133 -0.15 16.03 4.62
C LEU A 133 -1.64 15.73 4.83
N CYS A 134 -2.39 15.56 3.73
CA CYS A 134 -3.75 15.04 3.81
C CYS A 134 -3.72 13.56 4.20
N SER A 135 -4.86 13.02 4.66
CA SER A 135 -4.95 11.63 5.13
C SER A 135 -4.37 10.61 4.14
N ASN A 136 -4.72 10.70 2.85
CA ASN A 136 -4.24 9.76 1.84
C ASN A 136 -2.70 9.80 1.67
N HIS A 137 -2.14 11.00 1.51
CA HIS A 137 -0.68 11.17 1.36
C HIS A 137 0.09 10.87 2.64
N TYR A 138 -0.51 11.12 3.80
CA TYR A 138 0.11 10.73 5.06
C TYR A 138 0.14 9.21 5.21
N LYS A 139 -0.96 8.50 4.89
CA LYS A 139 -0.96 7.03 4.87
C LYS A 139 0.08 6.49 3.88
N GLU A 140 0.20 7.08 2.69
CA GLU A 140 1.21 6.67 1.71
C GLU A 140 2.63 6.87 2.25
N TYR A 141 2.89 7.98 2.95
CA TYR A 141 4.15 8.22 3.65
C TYR A 141 4.42 7.14 4.71
N LEU A 142 3.46 6.83 5.59
CA LEU A 142 3.63 5.79 6.61
C LEU A 142 3.87 4.41 5.99
N VAL A 143 3.14 4.07 4.91
CA VAL A 143 3.31 2.81 4.19
C VAL A 143 4.67 2.74 3.49
N SER A 144 5.19 3.86 2.97
CA SER A 144 6.56 3.88 2.43
C SER A 144 7.61 3.52 3.49
N LEU A 145 7.42 3.98 4.74
CA LEU A 145 8.29 3.62 5.86
C LEU A 145 8.12 2.15 6.27
N ILE A 146 6.88 1.64 6.31
CA ILE A 146 6.57 0.23 6.59
C ILE A 146 7.31 -0.66 5.58
N ASN A 147 7.22 -0.34 4.29
CA ASN A 147 7.81 -1.12 3.21
C ASN A 147 9.34 -1.03 3.22
N LYS A 148 9.90 0.17 3.40
CA LYS A 148 11.35 0.39 3.51
C LYS A 148 11.97 -0.37 4.68
N ASN A 149 11.26 -0.45 5.80
CA ASN A 149 11.70 -1.17 7.00
C ASN A 149 11.27 -2.64 7.02
N LYS A 150 10.68 -3.14 5.94
CA LYS A 150 10.32 -4.56 5.80
C LYS A 150 9.40 -5.03 6.93
N ILE A 151 8.46 -4.20 7.36
CA ILE A 151 7.50 -4.52 8.42
C ILE A 151 6.30 -5.27 7.83
N ASP A 152 5.82 -6.32 8.52
CA ASP A 152 4.66 -7.09 8.09
C ASP A 152 3.37 -6.56 8.76
N PRO A 153 2.38 -6.07 8.00
CA PRO A 153 1.17 -5.46 8.56
C PRO A 153 0.22 -6.45 9.23
N ILE A 154 0.49 -7.76 9.14
CA ILE A 154 -0.30 -8.80 9.81
C ILE A 154 -0.51 -8.54 11.31
N GLU A 155 0.43 -7.86 11.96
CA GLU A 155 0.39 -7.54 13.40
C GLU A 155 -0.76 -6.59 13.80
N ILE A 156 -1.26 -5.79 12.85
CA ILE A 156 -2.36 -4.85 13.08
C ILE A 156 -3.69 -5.31 12.47
N MET A 157 -3.71 -6.45 11.76
CA MET A 157 -4.91 -7.01 11.16
C MET A 157 -5.79 -7.73 12.20
N ASP A 158 -7.10 -7.59 12.12
CA ASP A 158 -8.03 -8.42 12.90
C ASP A 158 -8.20 -9.83 12.29
N MET A 159 -8.92 -10.71 12.97
CA MET A 159 -9.10 -12.10 12.50
C MET A 159 -9.84 -12.18 11.16
N ASP A 160 -10.76 -11.25 10.89
CA ASP A 160 -11.51 -11.22 9.63
C ASP A 160 -10.61 -10.83 8.46
N ALA A 161 -9.74 -9.82 8.64
CA ALA A 161 -8.73 -9.45 7.67
C ALA A 161 -7.74 -10.58 7.40
N LEU A 162 -7.31 -11.33 8.43
CA LEU A 162 -6.46 -12.52 8.26
C LEU A 162 -7.17 -13.61 7.45
N LYS A 163 -8.46 -13.84 7.70
CA LYS A 163 -9.28 -14.80 6.95
C LYS A 163 -9.40 -14.39 5.48
N ILE A 164 -9.76 -13.14 5.21
CA ILE A 164 -9.87 -12.59 3.85
C ILE A 164 -8.54 -12.75 3.10
N LEU A 165 -7.41 -12.52 3.79
CA LEU A 165 -6.08 -12.65 3.19
C LEU A 165 -5.78 -14.11 2.77
N ILE A 166 -6.18 -15.09 3.58
CA ILE A 166 -6.03 -16.52 3.27
C ILE A 166 -6.93 -16.92 2.10
N GLU A 167 -8.20 -16.50 2.13
CA GLU A 167 -9.19 -16.81 1.09
C GLU A 167 -8.84 -16.17 -0.26
N ARG A 168 -8.27 -14.97 -0.26
CA ARG A 168 -7.81 -14.27 -1.48
C ARG A 168 -6.70 -15.02 -2.22
N ASP A 169 -5.93 -15.85 -1.52
CA ASP A 169 -4.91 -16.72 -2.12
C ASP A 169 -5.44 -18.14 -2.39
N GLU A 170 -6.77 -18.32 -2.33
CA GLU A 170 -7.46 -19.60 -2.52
C GLU A 170 -6.97 -20.70 -1.57
N LYS A 171 -6.47 -20.31 -0.40
CA LYS A 171 -6.10 -21.23 0.68
C LYS A 171 -7.25 -21.41 1.64
N GLN A 172 -7.26 -22.56 2.33
CA GLN A 172 -8.22 -22.84 3.38
C GLN A 172 -7.70 -22.33 4.72
N MET A 173 -8.57 -21.68 5.48
CA MET A 173 -8.25 -21.27 6.85
C MET A 173 -8.09 -22.52 7.72
N PRO A 174 -6.95 -22.67 8.42
CA PRO A 174 -6.77 -23.77 9.36
C PRO A 174 -7.90 -23.76 10.41
N PRO A 175 -8.56 -24.89 10.71
CA PRO A 175 -9.63 -24.94 11.70
C PRO A 175 -9.09 -24.70 13.11
N LEU A 176 -9.94 -24.23 14.02
CA LEU A 176 -9.63 -24.10 15.45
C LEU A 176 -9.43 -25.51 16.07
N ASN A 177 -8.33 -25.70 16.81
CA ASN A 177 -8.06 -26.98 17.46
C ASN A 177 -8.85 -27.13 18.76
N LYS A 178 -9.10 -28.37 19.20
CA LYS A 178 -9.70 -28.64 20.52
C LYS A 178 -8.81 -28.05 21.61
N ASN A 179 -9.41 -27.28 22.53
CA ASN A 179 -8.76 -26.61 23.66
C ASN A 179 -7.75 -25.50 23.29
N GLU A 180 -7.77 -25.00 22.05
CA GLU A 180 -6.93 -23.87 21.65
C GLU A 180 -7.57 -22.55 22.05
N THR A 181 -6.82 -21.69 22.73
CA THR A 181 -7.29 -20.34 23.06
C THR A 181 -7.29 -19.44 21.83
N GLU A 182 -8.12 -18.40 21.80
CA GLU A 182 -8.17 -17.45 20.69
C GLU A 182 -6.81 -16.82 20.39
N ALA A 183 -6.04 -16.48 21.42
CA ALA A 183 -4.70 -15.92 21.27
C ALA A 183 -3.70 -16.93 20.66
N ALA A 184 -3.79 -18.21 21.04
CA ALA A 184 -2.95 -19.27 20.46
C ALA A 184 -3.35 -19.52 18.99
N TYR A 185 -4.65 -19.57 18.72
CA TYR A 185 -5.20 -19.71 17.37
C TYR A 185 -4.72 -18.57 16.46
N ARG A 186 -4.86 -17.33 16.91
CA ARG A 186 -4.37 -16.15 16.18
C ARG A 186 -2.90 -16.27 15.83
N LYS A 187 -2.03 -16.59 16.80
CA LYS A 187 -0.58 -16.78 16.56
C LYS A 187 -0.30 -17.88 15.53
N ARG A 188 -1.08 -18.98 15.55
CA ARG A 188 -0.95 -20.07 14.57
C ARG A 188 -1.37 -19.63 13.17
N ILE A 189 -2.45 -18.86 13.05
CA ILE A 189 -2.88 -18.26 11.78
C ILE A 189 -1.84 -17.27 11.25
N GLU A 190 -1.29 -16.41 12.11
CA GLU A 190 -0.24 -15.48 11.72
C GLU A 190 1.01 -16.21 11.19
N LYS A 191 1.41 -17.29 11.85
CA LYS A 191 2.50 -18.16 11.38
C LYS A 191 2.17 -18.82 10.04
N PHE A 192 0.97 -19.38 9.90
CA PHE A 192 0.53 -19.99 8.64
C PHE A 192 0.60 -19.00 7.47
N ILE A 193 0.14 -17.77 7.66
CA ILE A 193 0.22 -16.71 6.65
C ILE A 193 1.68 -16.40 6.32
N LYS A 194 2.55 -16.19 7.31
CA LYS A 194 3.97 -15.91 7.08
C LYS A 194 4.68 -17.03 6.29
N ASP A 195 4.32 -18.28 6.54
CA ASP A 195 4.93 -19.44 5.90
C ASP A 195 4.39 -19.69 4.48
N LYS A 196 3.07 -19.52 4.28
CA LYS A 196 2.38 -19.91 3.04
C LYS A 196 2.11 -18.74 2.09
N LEU A 197 2.09 -17.51 2.59
CA LEU A 197 1.80 -16.27 1.86
C LEU A 197 2.97 -15.31 2.07
N LYS A 198 4.11 -15.61 1.46
CA LYS A 198 5.32 -14.83 1.69
C LYS A 198 5.21 -13.45 1.06
N LEU A 199 5.76 -12.45 1.74
CA LEU A 199 6.01 -11.14 1.14
C LEU A 199 7.21 -11.28 0.21
N HIS A 200 7.00 -10.98 -1.07
CA HIS A 200 8.07 -10.91 -2.05
C HIS A 200 8.69 -9.51 -1.97
N ARG A 201 9.96 -9.45 -1.55
CA ARG A 201 10.72 -8.22 -1.31
C ARG A 201 12.06 -8.29 -2.00
#